data_AF-A0A434I7B9-F1
#
_entry.id   AF-A0A434I7B9-F1
#
_cell.length_a   1.000
_cell.length_b   1.000
_cell.length_c   1.000
_cell.angle_alpha   90.00
_cell.angle_beta   90.00
_cell.angle_gamma   90.00
#
_symmetry.space_group_name_H-M   'P 1'
#
loop_
_entity.id
_entity.type
_entity.pdbx_description
1 polymer ?
#
loop_
_entity_poly.entity_id
_entity_poly.type
_entity_poly.pdbx_seq_one_letter_code
_entity_poly.pdbx_strand_id
1 'polypeptide(L)' 'DDQGIPVIVAVVEPTGSEVQLIGRTAGGEEIVANFRERHSFTPGETIRLTAEPGLIHLFHAETGQRFQTRTDR' A
#
# COMPACT_ATOMS: atom_id res chain seq x y z
N ASP A 1 8.49 -5.23 12.90
CA ASP A 1 7.59 -4.53 13.85
C ASP A 1 6.16 -4.89 13.47
N ASP A 2 5.17 -4.56 14.31
CA ASP A 2 3.76 -4.74 13.97
C ASP A 2 3.14 -3.46 13.37
N GLN A 3 3.93 -2.63 12.69
CA GLN A 3 3.45 -1.40 12.05
C GLN A 3 2.96 -1.67 10.62
N GLY A 4 2.17 -0.75 10.08
CA GLY A 4 1.64 -0.84 8.72
C GLY A 4 0.39 -1.71 8.55
N ILE A 5 -0.12 -1.72 7.32
CA ILE A 5 -1.35 -2.41 6.93
C ILE A 5 -0.97 -3.84 6.48
N PRO A 6 -1.47 -4.90 7.13
CA PRO A 6 -1.26 -6.25 6.65
C PRO A 6 -2.05 -6.48 5.36
N VAL A 7 -1.38 -7.01 4.34
CA VAL A 7 -1.97 -7.37 3.05
C VAL A 7 -1.53 -8.76 2.62
N ILE A 8 -2.46 -9.53 2.07
CA ILE A 8 -2.19 -10.83 1.45
C ILE A 8 -1.86 -10.58 -0.01
N VAL A 9 -0.67 -11.02 -0.45
CA VAL A 9 -0.23 -10.89 -1.83
C VAL A 9 -1.11 -11.74 -2.74
N ALA A 10 -1.73 -11.12 -3.74
CA ALA A 10 -2.53 -11.81 -4.75
C ALA A 10 -1.76 -11.98 -6.06
N VAL A 11 -1.02 -10.95 -6.48
CA VAL A 11 -0.23 -10.94 -7.73
C VAL A 11 1.12 -10.28 -7.47
N VAL A 12 2.17 -10.83 -8.08
CA VAL A 12 3.50 -10.24 -8.19
C VAL A 12 3.85 -10.16 -9.66
N GLU A 13 3.95 -8.94 -10.20
CA GLU A 13 4.19 -8.69 -11.62
C GLU A 13 5.49 -7.89 -11.82
N PRO A 14 6.54 -8.51 -12.40
CA PRO A 14 7.73 -7.78 -12.81
C PRO A 14 7.45 -6.89 -14.03
N THR A 15 7.56 -5.58 -13.88
CA THR A 15 7.34 -4.58 -14.93
C THR A 15 8.65 -3.92 -15.38
N GLY A 16 9.71 -4.72 -15.49
CA GLY A 16 11.05 -4.29 -15.88
C GLY A 16 11.96 -4.00 -14.68
N SER A 17 12.21 -2.71 -14.40
CA SER A 17 12.99 -2.27 -13.25
C SER A 17 12.21 -2.26 -11.94
N GLU A 18 10.90 -2.45 -12.02
CA GLU A 18 9.99 -2.42 -10.87
C GLU A 18 9.22 -3.73 -10.75
N VAL A 19 8.66 -3.95 -9.57
CA VAL A 19 7.75 -5.04 -9.25
C VAL A 19 6.46 -4.41 -8.76
N GLN A 20 5.37 -4.66 -9.48
CA GLN A 20 4.02 -4.32 -9.05
C GLN A 20 3.44 -5.48 -8.24
N LEU A 21 2.90 -5.15 -7.08
CA LEU A 21 2.20 -6.06 -6.21
C LEU A 21 0.73 -5.67 -6.14
N ILE A 22 -0.15 -6.63 -6.33
CA ILE A 22 -1.57 -6.50 -6.02
C ILE A 22 -1.83 -7.34 -4.79
N GLY A 23 -2.35 -6.72 -3.73
CA GLY A 23 -2.63 -7.36 -2.46
C GLY A 23 -4.06 -7.08 -1.99
N ARG A 24 -4.52 -7.87 -1.01
CA ARG A 24 -5.81 -7.69 -0.36
C ARG A 24 -5.63 -7.41 1.13
N THR A 25 -6.29 -6.38 1.64
CA THR A 25 -6.38 -6.13 3.09
C THR A 25 -7.23 -7.20 3.76
N ALA A 26 -7.28 -7.19 5.10
CA ALA A 26 -8.21 -8.01 5.86
C ALA A 26 -9.69 -7.70 5.56
N GLY A 27 -10.02 -6.48 5.12
CA GLY A 27 -11.37 -6.08 4.70
C GLY A 27 -11.73 -6.51 3.28
N GLY A 28 -10.76 -7.02 2.51
CA GLY A 28 -10.92 -7.44 1.13
C GLY A 28 -10.67 -6.35 0.09
N GLU A 29 -10.39 -5.12 0.53
CA GLU A 29 -9.97 -4.02 -0.35
C GLU A 29 -8.66 -4.37 -1.06
N GLU A 30 -8.57 -3.97 -2.33
CA GLU A 30 -7.37 -4.14 -3.12
C GLU A 30 -6.39 -3.00 -2.90
N ILE A 31 -5.11 -3.33 -2.73
CA ILE A 31 -4.00 -2.37 -2.66
C ILE A 31 -3.00 -2.72 -3.75
N VAL A 32 -2.55 -1.69 -4.47
CA VAL A 32 -1.45 -1.80 -5.44
C VAL A 32 -0.23 -1.11 -4.85
N ALA A 33 0.88 -1.83 -4.77
CA ALA A 33 2.17 -1.30 -4.34
C ALA A 33 3.21 -1.51 -5.44
N ASN A 34 4.07 -0.53 -5.67
CA ASN A 34 5.12 -0.59 -6.68
C ASN A 34 6.49 -0.49 -6.01
N PHE A 35 7.35 -1.47 -6.26
CA PHE A 35 8.66 -1.58 -5.63
C PHE A 35 9.76 -1.46 -6.68
N ARG A 36 10.76 -0.62 -6.41
CA ARG A 36 11.99 -0.55 -7.23
C ARG A 36 12.99 -1.64 -6.87
N GLU A 37 12.92 -2.14 -5.64
CA GLU A 37 13.77 -3.22 -5.14
C GLU A 37 13.14 -4.58 -5.45
N ARG A 38 13.98 -5.55 -5.82
CA ARG A 38 13.54 -6.92 -6.07
C ARG A 38 13.38 -7.65 -4.75
N HIS A 39 12.20 -7.52 -4.15
CA HIS A 39 11.78 -8.37 -3.05
C HIS A 39 11.23 -9.70 -3.60
N SER A 40 11.53 -10.81 -2.93
CA SER A 40 11.06 -12.15 -3.31
C SER A 40 9.67 -12.45 -2.74
N PHE A 41 8.70 -11.57 -3.00
CA PHE A 41 7.32 -11.78 -2.56
C PHE A 41 6.67 -12.96 -3.28
N THR A 42 5.75 -13.64 -2.59
CA THR A 42 5.01 -14.77 -3.16
C THR A 42 3.51 -14.60 -3.00
N PRO A 43 2.68 -14.98 -4.00
CA PRO A 43 1.23 -15.03 -3.81
C PRO A 43 0.83 -15.90 -2.60
N GLY A 44 -0.08 -15.39 -1.78
CA GLY A 44 -0.51 -15.99 -0.51
C GLY A 44 0.30 -15.54 0.71
N GLU A 45 1.47 -14.93 0.52
CA GLU A 45 2.26 -14.33 1.60
C GLU A 45 1.51 -13.14 2.23
N THR A 46 1.62 -12.98 3.55
CA THR A 46 1.19 -11.76 4.22
C THR A 46 2.38 -10.83 4.39
N ILE A 47 2.31 -9.64 3.79
CA ILE A 47 3.29 -8.57 3.96
C ILE A 47 2.66 -7.40 4.72
N ARG A 48 3.48 -6.51 5.28
CA ARG A 48 3.02 -5.28 5.93
C ARG A 48 3.48 -4.08 5.10
N LEU A 49 2.53 -3.26 4.67
CA LEU A 49 2.79 -2.04 3.92
C LEU A 49 2.72 -0.83 4.84
N THR A 50 3.77 -0.02 4.84
CA THR A 50 3.81 1.30 5.49
C THR A 50 3.84 2.38 4.42
N ALA A 51 3.23 3.54 4.71
CA ALA A 51 3.31 4.71 3.86
C ALA A 51 4.10 5.82 4.56
N GLU A 52 4.83 6.62 3.79
CA GLU A 52 5.42 7.85 4.31
C GLU A 52 4.30 8.82 4.72
N PRO A 53 4.24 9.27 6.00
CA PRO A 53 3.11 10.06 6.48
C PRO A 53 2.81 11.32 5.67
N GLY A 54 3.84 11.98 5.14
CA GLY A 54 3.72 13.18 4.31
C GLY A 54 3.11 12.95 2.92
N LEU A 55 3.00 11.70 2.49
CA LEU A 55 2.43 11.30 1.19
C LEU A 55 0.99 10.77 1.31
N ILE A 56 0.44 10.70 2.53
CA ILE A 56 -0.92 10.21 2.76
C ILE A 56 -1.93 11.30 2.43
N HIS A 57 -2.93 10.94 1.64
CA HIS A 57 -4.10 11.78 1.35
C HIS A 57 -5.34 11.17 1.99
N LEU A 58 -6.06 11.97 2.79
CA LEU A 58 -7.32 11.56 3.42
C LEU A 58 -8.48 12.30 2.78
N PHE A 59 -9.62 11.63 2.63
CA PHE A 59 -10.83 12.16 2.04
C PHE A 59 -12.01 11.94 2.98
N HIS A 60 -12.92 12.92 3.05
CA HIS A 60 -14.17 12.80 3.79
C HIS A 60 -15.08 11.78 3.12
N ALA A 61 -15.57 10.78 3.88
CA ALA A 61 -16.30 9.64 3.34
C ALA A 61 -17.59 10.03 2.58
N GLU A 62 -18.32 11.05 3.05
CA GLU A 62 -19.59 11.44 2.45
C GLU A 62 -19.46 12.43 1.28
N THR A 63 -18.44 13.31 1.31
CA THR A 63 -18.36 14.46 0.39
C THR A 63 -17.22 14.29 -0.62
N GLY A 64 -16.30 13.35 -0.39
CA GLY A 64 -15.09 13.18 -1.18
C GLY A 64 -14.10 14.36 -1.06
N GLN A 65 -14.34 15.32 -0.18
CA GLN A 65 -13.42 16.44 0.00
C GLN A 65 -12.12 15.96 0.64
N ARG A 66 -10.99 16.37 0.06
CA ARG A 66 -9.66 16.06 0.58
C ARG A 66 -9.40 16.89 1.84
N PHE A 67 -8.97 16.26 2.93
CA PHE A 67 -8.47 16.97 4.09
C PHE A 67 -7.15 17.68 3.76
N GLN A 68 -7.02 18.94 4.19
CA GLN A 68 -5.74 19.63 4.15
C GLN A 68 -4.90 19.15 5.34
N THR A 69 -3.88 18.35 5.05
CA THR A 69 -2.91 17.94 6.04
C THR A 69 -1.89 19.06 6.23
N ARG A 70 -1.85 19.64 7.43
CA ARG A 70 -0.75 20.53 7.83
C ARG A 70 0.32 19.67 8.46
N THR A 71 1.44 19.48 7.78
CA THR A 71 2.60 18.82 8.38
C THR A 71 3.36 19.90 9.13
N ASP A 72 3.14 20.00 10.44
CA ASP A 72 3.98 20.83 11.30
C ASP A 72 5.39 20.21 11.28
N ARG A 73 6.37 20.94 10.74
CA ARG A 73 7.79 20.60 10.82
C ARG A 73 8.37 21.11 12.13
#